data_AF-R7LQD2-F1
#
_entry.id   AF-R7LQD2-F1
#
_cell.length_a   1.000
_cell.length_b   1.000
_cell.length_c   1.000
_cell.angle_alpha   90.00
_cell.angle_beta   90.00
_cell.angle_gamma   90.00
#
_symmetry.space_group_name_H-M   'P 1'
#
loop_
_entity.id
_entity.type
_entity.pdbx_description
1 polymer ?
#
loop_
_entity_poly.entity_id
_entity_poly.type
_entity_poly.pdbx_seq_one_letter_code
_entity_poly.pdbx_strand_id
1 'polypeptide(L)'
;MYFEKEKSLIDADVEFFETRIKLYEDFLKVERNKNWWNEDMDIKQLENYFNRAESSIRKAIKKMCDNGFNIYKYLDNNKVIISRKGVEWICKNIFKQKYLELLEKYKMELTELYIKAGYPYDHFFHRN
;
A
#
# COMPACT_ATOMS: atom_id res chain seq x y z
N MET A 1 0.09 31.94 10.97
CA MET A 1 1.01 30.88 11.39
C MET A 1 0.43 29.57 10.85
N TYR A 2 0.88 29.17 9.66
CA TYR A 2 0.39 27.94 9.02
C TYR A 2 1.12 26.77 9.66
N PHE A 3 0.45 26.05 10.54
CA PHE A 3 0.91 24.71 10.93
C PHE A 3 0.78 23.83 9.69
N GLU A 4 1.84 23.77 8.87
CA GLU A 4 2.07 22.59 8.05
C GLU A 4 2.07 21.42 9.04
N LYS A 5 1.02 20.59 8.98
CA LYS A 5 1.06 19.28 9.62
C LYS A 5 2.32 18.62 9.09
N GLU A 6 3.35 18.49 9.92
CA GLU A 6 4.53 17.71 9.60
C GLU A 6 4.04 16.39 9.00
N LYS A 7 4.28 16.20 7.69
CA LYS A 7 4.02 14.90 7.05
C LYS A 7 4.75 13.89 7.90
N SER A 8 4.05 12.85 8.36
CA SER A 8 4.74 11.78 9.08
C SER A 8 5.86 11.25 8.18
N LEU A 9 7.00 10.85 8.74
CA LEU A 9 8.12 10.30 7.96
C LEU A 9 7.64 9.23 6.98
N ILE A 10 6.72 8.36 7.43
CA ILE A 10 6.09 7.31 6.62
C ILE A 10 5.30 7.87 5.43
N ASP A 11 4.62 9.02 5.59
CA ASP A 11 3.88 9.65 4.48
C ASP A 11 4.83 10.21 3.42
N ALA A 12 5.94 10.82 3.85
CA ALA A 12 6.97 11.28 2.94
C ALA A 12 7.66 10.11 2.21
N ASP A 13 7.94 9.02 2.92
CA ASP A 13 8.51 7.80 2.32
C ASP A 13 7.55 7.19 1.30
N VAL A 14 6.27 7.05 1.63
CA VAL A 14 5.25 6.54 0.69
C VAL A 14 5.20 7.38 -0.58
N GLU A 15 5.15 8.71 -0.45
CA GLU A 15 5.15 9.63 -1.60
C GLU A 15 6.42 9.51 -2.44
N PHE A 16 7.59 9.37 -1.80
CA PHE A 16 8.86 9.15 -2.48
C PHE A 16 8.82 7.85 -3.31
N PHE A 17 8.40 6.73 -2.72
CA PHE A 17 8.33 5.46 -3.42
C PHE A 17 7.29 5.45 -4.53
N GLU A 18 6.11 6.02 -4.32
CA GLU A 18 5.08 6.12 -5.36
C GLU A 18 5.58 6.92 -6.56
N THR A 19 6.22 8.05 -6.32
CA THR A 19 6.83 8.89 -7.36
C THR A 19 7.89 8.10 -8.12
N ARG A 20 8.75 7.38 -7.39
CA ARG A 20 9.84 6.61 -8.00
C ARG A 20 9.34 5.43 -8.84
N ILE A 21 8.35 4.71 -8.34
CA ILE A 21 7.72 3.60 -9.05
C ILE A 21 7.09 4.10 -10.35
N LYS A 22 6.36 5.23 -10.30
CA LYS A 22 5.74 5.82 -11.48
C LYS A 22 6.76 6.15 -12.57
N LEU A 23 7.93 6.69 -12.20
CA LEU A 23 9.01 6.94 -13.16
C LEU A 23 9.47 5.64 -13.84
N TYR A 24 9.71 4.56 -13.09
CA TYR A 24 10.08 3.28 -13.68
C TYR A 24 8.99 2.73 -14.61
N GLU A 25 7.73 2.81 -14.20
CA GLU A 25 6.58 2.38 -15.00
C GLU A 25 6.52 3.13 -16.34
N ASP A 26 6.66 4.47 -16.30
CA ASP A 26 6.67 5.33 -17.47
C ASP A 26 7.87 5.01 -18.40
N PHE A 27 9.06 4.79 -17.83
CA PHE A 27 10.27 4.44 -18.60
C PHE A 27 10.16 3.07 -19.26
N LEU A 28 9.71 2.07 -18.51
CA LEU A 28 9.59 0.68 -19.00
C LEU A 28 8.33 0.46 -19.83
N LYS A 29 7.42 1.44 -19.87
CA LYS A 29 6.07 1.34 -20.48
C LYS A 29 5.29 0.14 -19.92
N VAL A 30 5.42 -0.09 -18.62
CA VAL A 30 4.72 -1.15 -17.89
C VAL A 30 3.56 -0.52 -17.14
N GLU A 31 2.35 -0.99 -17.40
CA GLU A 31 1.20 -0.56 -16.59
C GLU A 31 1.24 -1.17 -15.20
N ARG A 32 0.88 -0.37 -14.21
CA ARG A 32 0.74 -0.79 -12.81
C ARG A 32 -0.49 -1.68 -12.61
N ASN A 33 -0.45 -2.89 -13.15
CA ASN A 33 -1.50 -3.90 -12.92
C ASN A 33 -1.17 -4.83 -11.74
N LYS A 34 -0.43 -4.30 -10.75
CA LYS A 34 -0.09 -5.07 -9.57
C LYS A 34 -1.21 -4.95 -8.55
N ASN A 35 -2.23 -5.79 -8.71
CA ASN A 35 -3.27 -5.94 -7.71
C ASN A 35 -2.69 -6.61 -6.46
N TRP A 36 -2.12 -5.82 -5.55
CA TRP A 36 -1.60 -6.31 -4.27
C TRP A 36 -2.68 -6.91 -3.37
N TRP A 37 -3.93 -6.52 -3.59
CA TRP A 37 -5.10 -7.00 -2.87
C TRP A 37 -6.09 -7.61 -3.86
N ASN A 38 -6.03 -8.93 -4.01
CA ASN A 38 -6.91 -9.68 -4.91
C ASN A 38 -8.09 -10.35 -4.19
N GLU A 39 -7.99 -10.48 -2.87
CA GLU A 39 -8.90 -11.31 -2.10
C GLU A 39 -9.60 -10.49 -1.02
N ASP A 40 -10.84 -10.88 -0.78
CA ASP A 40 -11.61 -10.47 0.37
C ASP A 40 -11.11 -11.25 1.59
N MET A 41 -11.03 -10.59 2.75
CA MET A 41 -10.41 -11.16 3.94
C MET A 41 -11.33 -11.10 5.14
N ASP A 42 -11.40 -12.19 5.90
CA ASP A 42 -11.96 -12.20 7.24
C ASP A 42 -10.98 -11.55 8.25
N ILE A 43 -11.47 -11.33 9.48
CA ILE A 43 -10.67 -10.68 10.53
C ILE A 43 -9.37 -11.45 10.82
N LYS A 44 -9.38 -12.79 10.85
CA LYS A 44 -8.19 -13.60 11.15
C LYS A 44 -7.18 -13.52 10.03
N GLN A 45 -7.63 -13.51 8.77
CA GLN A 45 -6.76 -13.30 7.61
C GLN A 45 -6.11 -11.90 7.66
N LEU A 46 -6.86 -10.86 8.06
CA LEU A 46 -6.32 -9.51 8.22
C LEU A 46 -5.28 -9.42 9.34
N GLU A 47 -5.48 -10.10 10.47
CA GLU A 47 -4.50 -10.18 11.55
C GLU A 47 -3.17 -10.74 11.06
N ASN A 48 -3.21 -11.86 10.34
CA ASN A 48 -2.03 -12.50 9.77
C ASN A 48 -1.38 -11.62 8.69
N TYR A 49 -2.17 -11.02 7.81
CA TYR A 49 -1.68 -10.21 6.69
C TYR A 49 -0.96 -8.94 7.16
N PHE A 50 -1.56 -8.22 8.12
CA PHE A 50 -0.98 -7.00 8.67
C PHE A 50 -0.02 -7.25 9.84
N ASN A 51 0.05 -8.49 10.33
CA ASN A 51 0.77 -8.87 11.55
C ASN A 51 0.36 -7.96 12.74
N ARG A 52 -0.94 -7.83 12.98
CA ARG A 52 -1.54 -6.99 14.03
C ARG A 52 -2.59 -7.76 14.80
N ALA A 53 -2.72 -7.45 16.09
CA ALA A 53 -3.76 -8.02 16.94
C ALA A 53 -5.18 -7.65 16.46
N GLU A 54 -6.13 -8.55 16.71
CA GLU A 54 -7.55 -8.44 16.36
C GLU A 54 -8.15 -7.08 16.75
N SER A 55 -7.80 -6.59 17.94
CA SER A 55 -8.29 -5.31 18.46
C SER A 55 -7.87 -4.12 17.59
N SER A 56 -6.67 -4.15 17.02
CA SER A 56 -6.18 -3.15 16.07
C SER A 56 -6.87 -3.27 14.71
N ILE A 57 -7.11 -4.50 14.24
CA ILE A 57 -7.86 -4.75 13.01
C ILE A 57 -9.29 -4.21 13.12
N ARG A 58 -9.98 -4.49 14.23
CA ARG A 58 -11.34 -3.98 14.48
C ARG A 58 -11.38 -2.45 14.54
N LYS A 59 -10.38 -1.81 15.15
CA LYS A 59 -10.23 -0.34 15.14
C LYS A 59 -10.02 0.20 13.72
N ALA A 60 -9.23 -0.47 12.89
CA ALA A 60 -8.99 -0.09 11.51
C ALA A 60 -10.27 -0.21 10.66
N ILE A 61 -11.00 -1.32 10.79
CA ILE A 61 -12.30 -1.52 10.13
C ILE A 61 -13.31 -0.47 10.57
N LYS A 62 -13.36 -0.14 11.87
CA LYS A 62 -14.23 0.93 12.38
C LYS A 62 -13.88 2.26 11.73
N LYS A 63 -12.60 2.65 11.73
CA LYS A 63 -12.14 3.89 11.06
C LYS A 63 -12.50 3.91 9.57
N MET A 64 -12.35 2.80 8.86
CA MET A 64 -12.76 2.68 7.46
C MET A 64 -14.26 2.97 7.29
N CYS A 65 -15.10 2.38 8.16
CA CYS A 65 -16.55 2.62 8.14
C CYS A 65 -16.89 4.08 8.48
N ASP A 66 -16.23 4.67 9.49
CA ASP A 66 -16.42 6.06 9.92
C ASP A 66 -16.03 7.06 8.80
N ASN A 67 -15.16 6.67 7.87
CA ASN A 67 -14.78 7.44 6.68
C ASN A 67 -15.71 7.20 5.47
N GLY A 68 -16.87 6.57 5.65
CA GLY A 68 -17.87 6.35 4.60
C GLY A 68 -17.64 5.10 3.74
N PHE A 69 -16.61 4.30 4.02
CA PHE A 69 -16.28 3.08 3.26
C PHE A 69 -16.93 1.82 3.85
N ASN A 70 -18.08 1.96 4.51
CA ASN A 70 -18.80 0.82 5.10
C ASN A 70 -19.25 -0.21 4.06
N ILE A 71 -19.42 0.20 2.79
CA ILE A 71 -19.76 -0.70 1.67
C ILE A 71 -18.73 -1.81 1.43
N TYR A 72 -17.51 -1.64 1.93
CA TYR A 72 -16.45 -2.64 1.80
C TYR A 72 -16.48 -3.71 2.89
N LYS A 73 -17.40 -3.62 3.85
CA LYS A 73 -17.61 -4.59 4.92
C LYS A 73 -18.94 -5.29 4.71
N TYR A 74 -18.93 -6.61 4.70
CA TYR A 74 -20.14 -7.42 4.62
C TYR A 74 -20.06 -8.64 5.54
N LEU A 75 -21.19 -9.32 5.71
CA LEU A 75 -21.27 -10.57 6.45
C LEU A 75 -21.40 -11.72 5.45
N ASP A 76 -20.53 -12.71 5.59
CA ASP A 76 -20.65 -13.99 4.90
C ASP A 76 -20.47 -15.12 5.92
N ASN A 77 -21.39 -16.09 5.94
CA ASN A 77 -21.33 -17.23 6.86
C ASN A 77 -21.09 -16.84 8.34
N ASN A 78 -21.81 -15.81 8.82
CA ASN A 78 -21.65 -15.21 10.16
C ASN A 78 -20.25 -14.63 10.48
N LYS A 79 -19.38 -14.48 9.47
CA LYS A 79 -18.09 -13.81 9.59
C LYS A 79 -18.13 -12.43 8.98
N VAL A 80 -17.40 -11.51 9.59
CA VAL A 80 -17.16 -10.18 9.02
C VAL A 80 -16.07 -10.30 7.97
N ILE A 81 -16.41 -9.99 6.73
CA ILE A 81 -15.51 -9.98 5.59
C ILE A 81 -15.27 -8.53 5.15
N ILE A 82 -14.03 -8.23 4.81
CA ILE A 82 -13.61 -6.97 4.22
C ILE A 82 -13.22 -7.24 2.77
N SER A 83 -13.89 -6.54 1.86
CA SER A 83 -13.59 -6.63 0.43
C SER A 83 -12.16 -6.19 0.13
N ARG A 84 -11.57 -6.67 -0.97
CA ARG A 84 -10.23 -6.27 -1.43
C ARG A 84 -10.00 -4.75 -1.45
N LYS A 85 -11.03 -3.96 -1.81
CA LYS A 85 -10.99 -2.48 -1.80
C LYS A 85 -10.92 -1.92 -0.38
N GLY A 86 -11.58 -2.56 0.57
CA GLY A 86 -11.47 -2.23 1.99
C GLY A 86 -10.08 -2.59 2.55
N VAL A 87 -9.52 -3.74 2.16
CA VAL A 87 -8.17 -4.14 2.54
C VAL A 87 -7.14 -3.14 2.01
N GLU A 88 -7.24 -2.75 0.74
CA GLU A 88 -6.44 -1.69 0.12
C GLU A 88 -6.53 -0.39 0.92
N TRP A 89 -7.75 0.07 1.22
CA TRP A 89 -7.96 1.32 1.96
C TRP A 89 -7.31 1.27 3.34
N ILE A 90 -7.51 0.17 4.08
CA ILE A 90 -6.92 -0.02 5.41
C ILE A 90 -5.39 -0.02 5.31
N CYS A 91 -4.81 -0.66 4.30
CA CYS A 91 -3.37 -0.71 4.12
C CYS A 91 -2.79 0.70 3.85
N LYS A 92 -3.38 1.44 2.91
CA LYS A 92 -2.90 2.78 2.51
C LYS A 92 -3.10 3.85 3.59
N ASN A 93 -4.16 3.75 4.39
CA ASN A 93 -4.54 4.82 5.32
C ASN A 93 -4.18 4.54 6.78
N ILE A 94 -4.23 3.28 7.21
CA ILE A 94 -4.05 2.90 8.62
C ILE A 94 -2.70 2.18 8.82
N PHE A 95 -2.45 1.12 8.06
CA PHE A 95 -1.25 0.29 8.20
C PHE A 95 -0.18 0.64 7.17
N LYS A 96 0.20 1.93 7.12
CA LYS A 96 1.12 2.49 6.13
C LYS A 96 2.48 1.80 6.05
N GLN A 97 2.96 1.24 7.17
CA GLN A 97 4.18 0.43 7.16
C GLN A 97 4.09 -0.76 6.19
N LYS A 98 2.95 -1.47 6.19
CA LYS A 98 2.72 -2.60 5.27
C LYS A 98 2.65 -2.12 3.82
N TYR A 99 2.08 -0.93 3.61
CA TYR A 99 2.02 -0.32 2.29
C TYR A 99 3.42 0.03 1.77
N LEU A 100 4.28 0.58 2.63
CA LEU A 100 5.67 0.87 2.32
C LEU A 100 6.46 -0.39 1.92
N GLU A 101 6.31 -1.50 2.66
CA GLU A 101 6.93 -2.79 2.30
C GLU A 101 6.52 -3.27 0.89
N LEU A 102 5.25 -3.08 0.51
CA LEU A 102 4.76 -3.45 -0.82
C LEU A 102 5.35 -2.58 -1.92
N LEU A 103 5.46 -1.27 -1.67
CA LEU A 103 6.09 -0.31 -2.56
C LEU A 103 7.58 -0.64 -2.76
N GLU A 104 8.32 -0.88 -1.68
CA GLU A 104 9.73 -1.26 -1.73
C GLU A 104 9.97 -2.51 -2.57
N LYS A 105 9.21 -3.58 -2.30
CA LYS A 105 9.30 -4.84 -3.06
C LYS A 105 9.03 -4.62 -4.54
N TYR A 106 8.01 -3.83 -4.86
CA TYR A 106 7.69 -3.57 -6.26
C TYR A 106 8.74 -2.70 -6.96
N LYS A 107 9.29 -1.71 -6.27
CA LYS A 107 10.41 -0.92 -6.78
C LYS A 107 11.64 -1.80 -7.06
N MET A 108 11.92 -2.80 -6.23
CA MET A 108 12.98 -3.77 -6.51
C MET A 108 12.70 -4.57 -7.79
N GLU A 109 11.50 -5.10 -7.97
CA GLU A 109 11.12 -5.82 -9.20
C GLU A 109 11.23 -4.95 -10.45
N LEU A 110 10.81 -3.68 -10.38
CA LEU A 110 10.97 -2.73 -11.48
C LEU A 110 12.45 -2.44 -11.77
N THR A 111 13.29 -2.35 -10.73
CA THR A 111 14.73 -2.16 -10.88
C THR A 111 15.36 -3.36 -11.60
N GLU A 112 14.95 -4.58 -11.27
CA GLU A 112 15.42 -5.79 -11.97
C GLU A 112 15.00 -5.79 -13.45
N LEU A 113 13.76 -5.40 -13.76
CA LEU A 113 13.29 -5.26 -15.14
C LEU A 113 14.09 -4.18 -15.89
N TYR A 114 14.39 -3.06 -15.22
CA TYR A 114 15.18 -1.97 -15.76
C TYR A 114 16.60 -2.42 -16.14
N ILE A 115 17.26 -3.19 -15.26
CA ILE A 115 18.58 -3.76 -15.55
C ILE A 115 18.49 -4.77 -16.70
N LYS A 116 17.49 -5.66 -16.71
CA LYS A 116 17.28 -6.65 -17.79
C LYS A 116 17.04 -6.01 -19.15
N ALA A 117 16.43 -4.83 -19.20
CA ALA A 117 16.25 -4.07 -20.43
C ALA A 117 17.56 -3.44 -20.95
N GLY A 118 18.69 -3.64 -20.27
CA GLY A 118 20.01 -3.16 -20.70
C GLY A 118 20.30 -1.72 -20.30
N TYR A 119 19.47 -1.12 -19.45
CA TYR A 119 19.74 0.21 -18.93
C TYR A 119 20.84 0.15 -17.85
N PRO A 120 21.74 1.15 -17.80
CA PRO A 120 22.75 1.23 -16.75
C PRO A 120 22.08 1.34 -15.38
N TYR A 121 22.66 0.70 -14.37
CA TYR A 121 22.14 0.75 -13.00
C TYR A 121 21.91 2.20 -12.59
N ASP A 122 20.77 2.40 -11.98
CA ASP A 122 20.12 3.69 -11.85
C ASP A 122 20.97 4.71 -11.05
N HIS A 123 21.79 5.48 -11.76
CA HIS A 123 22.44 6.71 -11.31
C HIS A 123 21.55 7.94 -11.63
N PHE A 124 20.21 7.83 -11.58
CA PHE A 124 19.32 8.94 -11.99
C PHE A 124 19.49 10.22 -11.17
N PHE A 125 20.16 10.17 -10.02
CA PHE A 125 20.48 11.37 -9.26
C PHE A 125 21.94 11.38 -8.84
N HIS A 126 22.73 12.20 -9.54
CA HIS A 126 23.85 12.90 -8.94
C HIS A 126 23.31 13.95 -7.95
N ARG A 127 22.71 13.50 -6.85
CA ARG A 127 22.39 14.37 -5.71
C ARG A 127 23.09 13.80 -4.48
N ASN A 128 24.30 14.32 -4.26
CA ASN A 128 24.94 14.38 -2.94
C ASN A 128 24.13 15.27 -2.01
#